data_AF-A0A497G1V7-F1
#
_entry.id   AF-A0A497G1V7-F1
#
_cell.length_a   1.000
_cell.length_b   1.000
_cell.length_c   1.000
_cell.angle_alpha   90.00
_cell.angle_beta   90.00
_cell.angle_gamma   90.00
#
_symmetry.space_group_name_H-M   'P 1'
#
loop_
_entity.id
_entity.type
_entity.pdbx_description
1 polymer ?
#
loop_
_entity_poly.entity_id
_entity_poly.type
_entity_poly.pdbx_seq_one_letter_code
_entity_poly.pdbx_strand_id
1 'polypeptide(L)'
;MSKATIIIEDSDTVYIDGKYYGSGKVKAELEPGKHLVEIVYKGKWSAATVELKPGETRTVSLSTLKPLLETTPPVKPLEKWKLKQILLQKAIGTQVYDSEAKYTGTVVDIGLIPGSTEFTLIIQTPTRTILEISLEKIDKAKDIIVLKEKRETLYYRKCPICGVQLTWIPEYRRWYCYNCRKYI
;
A
#
# COMPACT_ATOMS: atom_id res chain seq x y z
N MET A 1 28.78 -0.27 -25.83
CA MET A 1 27.70 -0.24 -26.85
C MET A 1 27.00 1.11 -26.72
N SER A 2 26.65 1.76 -27.83
CA SER A 2 25.94 3.05 -27.79
C SER A 2 24.52 2.84 -27.27
N LYS A 3 24.12 3.60 -26.24
CA LYS A 3 22.76 3.55 -25.69
C LYS A 3 21.74 3.98 -26.74
N ALA A 4 20.53 3.43 -26.66
CA ALA A 4 19.39 3.91 -27.42
C ALA A 4 18.62 4.95 -26.59
N THR A 5 17.89 5.83 -27.26
CA THR A 5 17.01 6.82 -26.62
C THR A 5 15.58 6.55 -27.03
N ILE A 6 14.67 6.55 -26.07
CA ILE A 6 13.23 6.57 -26.32
C ILE A 6 12.63 7.89 -25.83
N ILE A 7 11.75 8.47 -26.64
CA ILE A 7 11.01 9.70 -26.33
C ILE A 7 9.54 9.38 -26.35
N ILE A 8 8.85 9.69 -25.26
CA ILE A 8 7.39 9.60 -25.15
C ILE A 8 6.87 11.01 -25.05
N GLU A 9 6.04 11.41 -26.01
CA GLU A 9 5.62 12.79 -26.18
C GLU A 9 4.60 13.23 -25.12
N ASP A 10 3.59 12.39 -24.85
CA ASP A 10 2.50 12.69 -23.91
C ASP A 10 1.99 11.43 -23.19
N SER A 11 2.00 11.46 -21.86
CA SER A 11 1.56 10.36 -21.00
C SER A 11 1.13 10.87 -19.62
N ASP A 12 0.21 10.19 -18.95
CA ASP A 12 0.01 10.36 -17.50
C ASP A 12 1.03 9.55 -16.70
N THR A 13 1.49 8.41 -17.25
CA THR A 13 2.40 7.48 -16.59
C THR A 13 3.14 6.64 -17.63
N VAL A 14 4.45 6.49 -17.48
CA VAL A 14 5.30 5.63 -18.32
C VAL A 14 6.03 4.59 -17.46
N TYR A 15 5.94 3.34 -17.88
CA TYR A 15 6.83 2.27 -17.44
C TYR A 15 7.62 1.70 -18.62
N ILE A 16 8.89 1.37 -18.38
CA ILE A 16 9.74 0.64 -19.32
C ILE A 16 10.38 -0.51 -18.56
N ASP A 17 10.13 -1.74 -19.02
CA ASP A 17 10.52 -2.99 -18.35
C ASP A 17 10.08 -3.06 -16.89
N GLY A 18 8.88 -2.55 -16.60
CA GLY A 18 8.30 -2.49 -15.25
C GLY A 18 8.88 -1.39 -14.34
N LYS A 19 9.86 -0.61 -14.79
CA LYS A 19 10.40 0.56 -14.05
C LYS A 19 9.67 1.83 -14.45
N TYR A 20 9.32 2.67 -13.47
CA TYR A 20 8.69 3.97 -13.70
C TYR A 20 9.68 5.01 -14.24
N TYR A 21 9.29 5.75 -15.28
CA TYR A 21 10.12 6.79 -15.92
C TYR A 21 9.52 8.20 -15.88
N GLY A 22 8.26 8.36 -15.49
CA GLY A 22 7.65 9.70 -15.33
C GLY A 22 6.26 9.84 -15.94
N SER A 23 5.86 11.10 -16.07
CA SER A 23 4.61 11.58 -16.66
C SER A 23 4.90 12.78 -17.58
N GLY A 24 4.00 13.06 -18.51
CA GLY A 24 4.17 14.07 -19.56
C GLY A 24 5.13 13.58 -20.64
N LYS A 25 6.10 14.43 -20.99
CA LYS A 25 7.17 14.11 -21.94
C LYS A 25 8.31 13.38 -21.23
N VAL A 26 8.54 12.13 -21.59
CA VAL A 26 9.58 11.28 -20.99
C VAL A 26 10.68 11.04 -22.02
N LYS A 27 11.93 11.26 -21.63
CA LYS A 27 13.12 10.89 -22.42
C LYS A 27 13.94 9.91 -21.58
N ALA A 28 14.18 8.71 -22.10
CA ALA A 28 14.93 7.67 -21.41
C ALA A 28 16.05 7.12 -22.29
N GLU A 29 17.22 6.90 -21.70
CA GLU A 29 18.31 6.15 -22.33
C GLU A 29 18.25 4.69 -21.88
N LEU A 30 18.22 3.78 -22.84
CA LEU A 30 18.06 2.35 -22.63
C LEU A 30 19.20 1.59 -23.30
N GLU A 31 19.41 0.35 -22.85
CA GLU A 31 20.27 -0.57 -23.59
C GLU A 31 19.64 -0.90 -24.94
N PRO A 32 20.43 -1.27 -25.96
CA PRO A 32 19.86 -1.79 -27.20
C PRO A 32 19.20 -3.15 -26.96
N GLY A 33 18.03 -3.39 -27.53
CA GLY A 33 17.28 -4.62 -27.32
C GLY A 33 15.76 -4.42 -27.34
N LYS A 34 15.03 -5.43 -26.88
CA LYS A 34 13.56 -5.41 -26.77
C LYS A 34 13.17 -4.92 -25.39
N HIS A 35 12.39 -3.84 -25.34
CA HIS A 35 11.89 -3.23 -24.12
C HIS A 35 10.36 -3.26 -24.10
N LEU A 36 9.75 -3.65 -22.98
CA LEU A 36 8.31 -3.51 -22.79
C LEU A 36 8.01 -2.08 -22.36
N VAL A 37 7.27 -1.34 -23.18
CA VAL A 37 6.84 0.02 -22.87
C VAL A 37 5.36 -0.01 -22.54
N GLU A 38 5.01 0.49 -21.36
CA GLU A 38 3.63 0.61 -20.87
C GLU A 38 3.33 2.09 -20.62
N ILE A 39 2.23 2.58 -21.20
CA ILE A 39 1.83 3.98 -21.12
C ILE A 39 0.38 4.05 -20.63
N VAL A 40 0.12 4.94 -19.68
CA VAL A 40 -1.22 5.40 -19.33
C VAL A 40 -1.37 6.82 -19.83
N TYR A 41 -2.46 7.13 -20.53
CA TYR A 41 -2.78 8.49 -20.96
C TYR A 41 -4.29 8.70 -21.02
N LYS A 42 -4.77 9.75 -20.35
CA LYS A 42 -6.20 10.04 -20.13
C LYS A 42 -6.94 8.81 -19.63
N GLY A 43 -6.30 8.06 -18.72
CA GLY A 43 -6.85 6.83 -18.15
C GLY A 43 -6.87 5.60 -19.08
N LYS A 44 -6.40 5.71 -20.33
CA LYS A 44 -6.25 4.57 -21.24
C LYS A 44 -4.86 3.96 -21.10
N TRP A 45 -4.80 2.66 -20.83
CA TRP A 45 -3.55 1.90 -20.80
C TRP A 45 -3.24 1.32 -22.18
N SER A 46 -1.97 1.36 -22.58
CA SER A 46 -1.46 0.70 -23.78
C SER A 46 -0.06 0.17 -23.50
N ALA A 47 0.27 -0.98 -24.07
CA ALA A 47 1.60 -1.57 -23.96
C ALA A 47 2.08 -2.12 -25.31
N ALA A 48 3.39 -1.99 -25.57
CA ALA A 48 4.01 -2.66 -26.70
C ALA A 48 5.49 -2.99 -26.42
N THR A 49 5.98 -4.04 -27.05
CA THR A 49 7.41 -4.32 -27.11
C THR A 49 8.06 -3.42 -28.17
N VAL A 50 9.04 -2.65 -27.74
CA VAL A 50 9.83 -1.72 -28.56
C VAL A 50 11.23 -2.28 -28.71
N GLU A 51 11.62 -2.61 -29.95
CA GLU A 51 12.98 -3.01 -30.28
C GLU A 51 13.83 -1.79 -30.64
N LEU A 52 14.91 -1.56 -29.90
CA LEU A 52 15.82 -0.42 -30.04
C LEU A 52 17.19 -0.87 -30.52
N LYS A 53 17.67 -0.27 -31.62
CA LYS A 53 19.03 -0.49 -32.12
C LYS A 53 20.04 0.38 -31.37
N PRO A 54 21.34 0.01 -31.34
CA PRO A 54 22.38 0.83 -30.74
C PRO A 54 22.41 2.25 -31.31
N GLY A 55 22.35 3.26 -30.45
CA GLY A 55 22.33 4.69 -30.85
C GLY A 55 21.01 5.19 -31.45
N GLU A 56 19.98 4.34 -31.58
CA GLU A 56 18.68 4.73 -32.13
C GLU A 56 17.97 5.73 -31.21
N THR A 57 17.37 6.77 -31.77
CA THR A 57 16.38 7.59 -31.07
C THR A 57 15.00 7.26 -31.63
N ARG A 58 14.10 6.79 -30.76
CA ARG A 58 12.77 6.36 -31.15
C ARG A 58 11.69 7.13 -30.39
N THR A 59 10.78 7.74 -31.13
CA THR A 59 9.62 8.41 -30.55
C THR A 59 8.45 7.44 -30.50
N VAL A 60 7.81 7.35 -29.34
CA VAL A 60 6.65 6.48 -29.10
C VAL A 60 5.49 7.34 -28.59
N SER A 61 4.34 7.18 -29.23
CA SER A 61 3.07 7.78 -28.83
C SER A 61 1.98 6.71 -28.84
N LEU A 62 0.84 7.02 -28.22
CA LEU A 62 -0.32 6.11 -28.25
C LEU A 62 -0.78 5.73 -29.65
N SER A 63 -0.59 6.60 -30.65
CA SER A 63 -0.96 6.31 -32.05
C SER A 63 0.04 5.39 -32.75
N THR A 64 1.30 5.34 -32.29
CA THR A 64 2.33 4.43 -32.81
C THR A 64 2.38 3.10 -32.08
N LEU A 65 1.86 3.04 -30.86
CA LEU A 65 1.58 1.79 -30.16
C LEU A 65 0.39 1.12 -30.84
N LYS A 66 0.66 0.17 -31.74
CA LYS A 66 -0.37 -0.71 -32.28
C LYS A 66 -1.00 -1.44 -31.09
N PRO A 67 -2.33 -1.35 -30.87
CA PRO A 67 -2.95 -2.10 -29.78
C PRO A 67 -2.65 -3.57 -30.03
N LEU A 68 -1.92 -4.21 -29.11
CA LEU A 68 -2.03 -5.64 -28.97
C LEU A 68 -3.53 -5.90 -28.75
N LEU A 69 -4.13 -6.69 -29.63
CA LEU A 69 -5.54 -7.08 -29.62
C LEU A 69 -6.09 -7.02 -28.21
N GLU A 70 -7.23 -6.33 -28.05
CA GLU A 70 -8.03 -6.30 -26.82
C GLU A 70 -8.47 -7.74 -26.45
N THR A 71 -7.54 -8.58 -26.01
CA THR A 71 -7.85 -9.53 -24.97
C THR A 71 -7.93 -8.64 -23.75
N THR A 72 -9.15 -8.45 -23.26
CA THR A 72 -9.45 -7.73 -22.03
C THR A 72 -8.23 -7.79 -21.12
N PRO A 73 -7.61 -6.65 -20.75
CA PRO A 73 -6.51 -6.68 -19.79
C PRO A 73 -6.98 -7.57 -18.65
N PRO A 74 -6.15 -8.48 -18.10
CA PRO A 74 -6.59 -9.19 -16.91
C PRO A 74 -7.12 -8.09 -16.01
N VAL A 75 -8.36 -8.21 -15.57
CA VAL A 75 -8.86 -7.34 -14.51
C VAL A 75 -7.91 -7.63 -13.37
N LYS A 76 -6.77 -6.92 -13.33
CA LYS A 76 -5.95 -6.80 -12.15
C LYS A 76 -6.91 -6.06 -11.24
N PRO A 77 -7.46 -6.73 -10.21
CA PRO A 77 -8.41 -6.12 -9.30
C PRO A 77 -7.84 -4.76 -8.93
N LEU A 78 -8.61 -3.67 -9.08
CA LEU A 78 -8.18 -2.27 -8.96
C LEU A 78 -6.84 -2.20 -8.23
N GLU A 79 -5.76 -1.87 -8.95
CA GLU A 79 -4.39 -2.10 -8.49
C GLU A 79 -4.30 -1.88 -6.98
N LYS A 80 -3.90 -2.89 -6.21
CA LYS A 80 -3.96 -2.92 -4.73
C LYS A 80 -3.54 -1.60 -4.05
N TRP A 81 -2.66 -0.83 -4.69
CA TRP A 81 -2.22 0.51 -4.27
C TRP A 81 -3.24 1.65 -4.53
N LYS A 82 -4.01 1.64 -5.63
CA LYS A 82 -5.13 2.57 -5.90
C LYS A 82 -6.29 2.34 -4.93
N LEU A 83 -6.63 1.09 -4.64
CA LEU A 83 -7.59 0.76 -3.57
C LEU A 83 -7.06 1.23 -2.21
N LYS A 84 -5.76 1.00 -1.91
CA LYS A 84 -5.13 1.54 -0.68
C LYS A 84 -5.24 3.07 -0.62
N GLN A 85 -4.95 3.81 -1.70
CA GLN A 85 -5.03 5.28 -1.67
C GLN A 85 -6.46 5.82 -1.53
N ILE A 86 -7.44 5.20 -2.21
CA ILE A 86 -8.86 5.55 -2.03
C ILE A 86 -9.32 5.24 -0.60
N LEU A 87 -8.82 4.14 -0.02
CA LEU A 87 -9.07 3.78 1.36
C LEU A 87 -8.43 4.77 2.33
N LEU A 88 -7.18 5.16 2.11
CA LEU A 88 -6.47 6.15 2.93
C LEU A 88 -7.19 7.51 2.94
N GLN A 89 -7.67 8.01 1.80
CA GLN A 89 -8.37 9.31 1.75
C GLN A 89 -9.69 9.34 2.54
N LYS A 90 -10.32 8.18 2.75
CA LYS A 90 -11.58 8.03 3.50
C LYS A 90 -11.42 7.34 4.86
N ALA A 91 -10.20 6.95 5.23
CA ALA A 91 -9.99 6.10 6.41
C ALA A 91 -10.23 6.86 7.71
N ILE A 92 -9.88 8.15 7.79
CA ILE A 92 -10.03 8.95 9.02
C ILE A 92 -11.51 8.98 9.43
N GLY A 93 -11.79 8.69 10.70
CA GLY A 93 -13.13 8.57 11.26
C GLY A 93 -13.77 7.19 11.08
N THR A 94 -13.14 6.29 10.32
CA THR A 94 -13.71 4.95 10.07
C THR A 94 -13.57 4.05 11.30
N GLN A 95 -14.63 3.30 11.60
CA GLN A 95 -14.66 2.33 12.68
C GLN A 95 -13.93 1.04 12.29
N VAL A 96 -13.09 0.54 13.20
CA VAL A 96 -12.28 -0.65 13.01
C VAL A 96 -12.77 -1.77 13.91
N TYR A 97 -12.94 -2.96 13.35
CA TYR A 97 -13.34 -4.18 14.04
C TYR A 97 -12.35 -5.30 13.74
N ASP A 98 -12.23 -6.27 14.65
CA ASP A 98 -11.48 -7.49 14.36
C ASP A 98 -12.33 -8.54 13.62
N SER A 99 -11.75 -9.71 13.35
CA SER A 99 -12.43 -10.81 12.65
C SER A 99 -13.62 -11.40 13.42
N GLU A 100 -13.79 -11.08 14.70
CA GLU A 100 -14.92 -11.49 15.54
C GLU A 100 -15.97 -10.38 15.70
N ALA A 101 -15.88 -9.33 14.88
CA ALA A 101 -16.72 -8.15 14.95
C ALA A 101 -16.62 -7.36 16.28
N LYS A 102 -15.50 -7.49 17.01
CA LYS A 102 -15.25 -6.68 18.21
C LYS A 102 -14.70 -5.32 17.84
N TYR A 103 -15.30 -4.27 18.40
CA TYR A 103 -14.86 -2.90 18.17
C TYR A 103 -13.43 -2.67 18.69
N THR A 104 -12.54 -2.29 17.78
CA THR A 104 -11.11 -2.04 18.06
C THR A 104 -10.83 -0.56 18.27
N GLY A 105 -11.49 0.34 17.53
CA GLY A 105 -11.30 1.78 17.66
C GLY A 105 -11.69 2.54 16.40
N THR A 106 -11.34 3.83 16.36
CA THR A 106 -11.56 4.71 15.22
C THR A 106 -10.22 5.10 14.62
N VAL A 107 -10.10 5.07 13.29
CA VAL A 107 -8.92 5.64 12.62
C VAL A 107 -8.90 7.15 12.87
N VAL A 108 -7.80 7.65 13.38
CA VAL A 108 -7.61 9.09 13.63
C VAL A 108 -6.56 9.70 12.71
N ASP A 109 -5.62 8.88 12.23
CA ASP A 109 -4.55 9.35 11.36
C ASP A 109 -3.95 8.18 10.56
N ILE A 110 -3.04 8.48 9.64
CA ILE A 110 -2.38 7.52 8.78
C ILE A 110 -0.88 7.78 8.80
N GLY A 111 -0.12 6.83 9.32
CA GLY A 111 1.32 6.91 9.46
C GLY A 111 2.06 6.52 8.18
N LEU A 112 3.21 7.14 7.98
CA LEU A 112 4.23 6.78 7.00
C LEU A 112 5.50 6.38 7.75
N ILE A 113 6.08 5.24 7.40
CA ILE A 113 7.38 4.84 7.94
C ILE A 113 8.47 5.48 7.06
N PRO A 114 9.39 6.30 7.61
CA PRO A 114 10.45 6.91 6.83
C PRO A 114 11.30 5.86 6.09
N GLY A 115 11.49 6.06 4.78
CA GLY A 115 12.23 5.12 3.94
C GLY A 115 11.43 3.89 3.47
N SER A 116 10.14 3.80 3.79
CA SER A 116 9.23 2.78 3.26
C SER A 116 8.09 3.42 2.45
N THR A 117 7.45 2.61 1.60
CA THR A 117 6.18 2.96 0.93
C THR A 117 4.96 2.37 1.65
N GLU A 118 5.17 1.85 2.87
CA GLU A 118 4.14 1.23 3.68
C GLU A 118 3.42 2.25 4.55
N PHE A 119 2.10 2.15 4.55
CA PHE A 119 1.23 2.97 5.38
C PHE A 119 0.71 2.16 6.56
N THR A 120 0.55 2.83 7.71
CA THR A 120 -0.11 2.29 8.90
C THR A 120 -1.36 3.09 9.21
N LEU A 121 -2.42 2.43 9.65
CA LEU A 121 -3.57 3.11 10.25
C LEU A 121 -3.25 3.40 11.71
N ILE A 122 -3.41 4.66 12.10
CA ILE A 122 -3.32 5.11 13.49
C ILE A 122 -4.75 5.10 14.04
N ILE A 123 -5.01 4.20 14.97
CA ILE A 123 -6.34 3.92 15.51
C ILE A 123 -6.38 4.35 16.97
N GLN A 124 -7.30 5.26 17.29
CA GLN A 124 -7.63 5.57 18.67
C GLN A 124 -8.67 4.58 19.18
N THR A 125 -8.31 3.88 20.23
CA THR A 125 -9.16 2.87 20.87
C THR A 125 -10.15 3.52 21.86
N PRO A 126 -11.16 2.76 22.35
CA PRO A 126 -12.09 3.28 23.35
C PRO A 126 -11.43 3.85 24.62
N THR A 127 -10.29 3.32 25.06
CA THR A 127 -9.56 3.87 26.22
C THR A 127 -8.57 4.98 25.87
N ARG A 128 -8.68 5.55 24.67
CA ARG A 128 -7.83 6.64 24.13
C ARG A 128 -6.36 6.28 23.94
N THR A 129 -6.05 4.99 23.81
CA THR A 129 -4.71 4.55 23.42
C THR A 129 -4.61 4.47 21.90
N ILE A 130 -3.43 4.81 21.39
CA ILE A 130 -3.13 4.76 19.95
C ILE A 130 -2.59 3.38 19.60
N LEU A 131 -3.04 2.86 18.47
CA LEU A 131 -2.57 1.63 17.86
C LEU A 131 -2.15 1.90 16.43
N GLU A 132 -1.04 1.33 16.02
CA GLU A 132 -0.61 1.34 14.63
C GLU A 132 -0.85 -0.02 14.00
N ILE A 133 -1.60 -0.05 12.91
CA ILE A 133 -1.92 -1.29 12.19
C ILE A 133 -1.50 -1.16 10.74
N SER A 134 -0.62 -2.05 10.29
CA SER A 134 -0.28 -2.16 8.87
C SER A 134 -1.51 -2.54 8.04
N LEU A 135 -1.63 -1.91 6.88
CA LEU A 135 -2.71 -2.20 5.92
C LEU A 135 -2.75 -3.66 5.47
N GLU A 136 -1.68 -4.43 5.64
CA GLU A 136 -1.66 -5.86 5.28
C GLU A 136 -2.55 -6.72 6.19
N LYS A 137 -2.81 -6.24 7.41
CA LYS A 137 -3.66 -6.90 8.40
C LYS A 137 -5.16 -6.63 8.19
N ILE A 138 -5.54 -5.93 7.13
CA ILE A 138 -6.93 -5.61 6.80
C ILE A 138 -7.49 -6.68 5.87
N ASP A 139 -8.65 -7.23 6.24
CA ASP A 139 -9.42 -8.18 5.43
C ASP A 139 -10.36 -7.43 4.48
N LYS A 140 -11.16 -6.52 5.04
CA LYS A 140 -12.17 -5.73 4.31
C LYS A 140 -12.09 -4.29 4.75
N ALA A 141 -12.22 -3.38 3.81
CA ALA A 141 -12.26 -1.96 4.12
C ALA A 141 -13.13 -1.24 3.11
N LYS A 142 -14.29 -0.80 3.60
CA LYS A 142 -15.27 0.00 2.84
C LYS A 142 -15.82 1.08 3.76
N ASP A 143 -17.03 0.89 4.29
CA ASP A 143 -17.66 1.81 5.26
C ASP A 143 -17.17 1.56 6.70
N ILE A 144 -16.63 0.36 6.93
CA ILE A 144 -15.93 -0.07 8.15
C ILE A 144 -14.65 -0.81 7.73
N ILE A 145 -13.71 -0.94 8.67
CA ILE A 145 -12.48 -1.71 8.49
C ILE A 145 -12.55 -2.96 9.35
N VAL A 146 -12.30 -4.12 8.73
CA VAL A 146 -12.24 -5.43 9.41
C VAL A 146 -10.82 -5.96 9.30
N LEU A 147 -10.23 -6.33 10.43
CA LEU A 147 -8.91 -6.94 10.49
C LEU A 147 -8.97 -8.45 10.20
N LYS A 148 -7.92 -8.99 9.57
CA LYS A 148 -7.76 -10.42 9.26
C LYS A 148 -7.61 -11.28 10.51
N GLU A 149 -6.94 -10.75 11.51
CA GLU A 149 -6.61 -11.48 12.72
C GLU A 149 -7.63 -11.17 13.82
N LYS A 150 -8.09 -12.22 14.51
CA LYS A 150 -8.73 -12.08 15.81
C LYS A 150 -7.72 -11.38 16.70
N ARG A 151 -8.03 -10.18 17.14
CA ARG A 151 -7.25 -9.54 18.19
C ARG A 151 -7.80 -10.08 19.49
N GLU A 152 -7.19 -11.16 19.97
CA GLU A 152 -7.19 -11.39 21.41
C GLU A 152 -6.76 -10.07 22.04
N THR A 153 -7.66 -9.50 22.84
CA THR A 153 -7.38 -8.30 23.58
C THR A 153 -6.29 -8.62 24.60
N LEU A 154 -5.03 -8.62 24.16
CA LEU A 154 -3.87 -8.23 24.97
C LEU A 154 -3.90 -6.72 25.23
N TYR A 155 -4.98 -6.06 24.83
CA TYR A 155 -5.40 -4.77 25.31
C TYR A 155 -5.51 -4.79 26.84
N TYR A 156 -4.55 -4.14 27.48
CA TYR A 156 -4.77 -3.45 28.75
C TYR A 156 -5.53 -4.29 29.79
N ARG A 157 -4.95 -5.38 30.29
CA ARG A 157 -5.24 -5.67 31.70
C ARG A 157 -4.60 -4.53 32.47
N LYS A 158 -5.39 -3.52 32.80
CA LYS A 158 -5.06 -2.59 33.87
C LYS A 158 -5.10 -3.40 35.15
N CYS A 159 -4.15 -3.16 36.04
CA CYS A 159 -4.19 -3.73 37.37
C CYS A 159 -5.54 -3.33 38.01
N PRO A 160 -6.38 -4.26 38.46
CA PRO A 160 -7.67 -3.90 39.09
C PRO A 160 -7.48 -3.11 40.40
N ILE A 161 -6.26 -3.12 40.95
CA ILE A 161 -5.91 -2.43 42.19
C ILE A 161 -5.48 -0.98 41.93
N CYS A 162 -4.66 -0.72 40.90
CA CYS A 162 -4.06 0.62 40.69
C CYS A 162 -4.23 1.21 39.29
N GLY A 163 -4.88 0.50 38.36
CA GLY A 163 -5.18 1.00 37.02
C GLY A 163 -4.01 1.06 36.04
N VAL A 164 -2.77 0.78 36.47
CA VAL A 164 -1.59 0.76 35.58
C VAL A 164 -1.58 -0.47 34.67
N GLN A 165 -0.89 -0.38 33.54
CA GLN A 165 -0.76 -1.49 32.60
C GLN A 165 0.00 -2.68 33.22
N LEU A 166 -0.55 -3.90 33.08
CA LEU A 166 0.13 -5.13 33.50
C LEU A 166 1.14 -5.61 32.45
N THR A 167 2.17 -6.30 32.91
CA THR A 167 3.17 -6.97 32.07
C THR A 167 2.92 -8.48 32.10
N TRP A 168 2.87 -9.12 30.94
CA TRP A 168 2.79 -10.58 30.86
C TRP A 168 4.16 -11.18 31.15
N ILE A 169 4.24 -12.15 32.07
CA ILE A 169 5.45 -12.91 32.37
C ILE A 169 5.32 -14.29 31.72
N PRO A 170 5.98 -14.56 30.56
CA PRO A 170 5.78 -15.79 29.81
C PRO A 170 6.13 -17.05 30.59
N GLU A 171 7.20 -17.00 31.40
CA GLU A 171 7.69 -18.11 32.21
C GLU A 171 6.62 -18.67 33.16
N TYR A 172 5.85 -17.78 33.80
CA TYR A 172 4.81 -18.15 34.76
C TYR A 172 3.41 -18.13 34.16
N ARG A 173 3.28 -17.70 32.89
CA ARG A 173 1.99 -17.50 32.20
C ARG A 173 1.00 -16.71 33.08
N ARG A 174 1.47 -15.64 33.72
CA ARG A 174 0.70 -14.76 34.61
C ARG A 174 0.96 -13.30 34.30
N TRP A 175 0.01 -12.44 34.64
CA TRP A 175 0.17 -10.99 34.55
C TRP A 175 0.81 -10.45 35.82
N TYR A 176 1.75 -9.53 35.71
CA TYR A 176 2.41 -8.89 36.85
C TYR A 176 2.22 -7.38 36.82
N CYS A 177 1.91 -6.81 37.99
CA CYS A 177 1.85 -5.37 38.20
C CYS A 177 3.12 -4.90 38.89
N TYR A 178 3.98 -4.14 38.21
CA TYR A 178 5.19 -3.57 38.82
C TYR A 178 4.88 -2.51 39.89
N ASN A 179 3.76 -1.79 39.77
CA ASN A 179 3.35 -0.79 40.75
C ASN A 179 2.85 -1.42 42.06
N CYS A 180 1.99 -2.46 41.97
CA CYS A 180 1.49 -3.19 43.15
C CYS A 180 2.42 -4.32 43.61
N ARG A 181 3.45 -4.65 42.81
CA ARG A 181 4.37 -5.78 43.01
C ARG A 181 3.67 -7.12 43.22
N LYS A 182 2.62 -7.39 42.45
CA LYS A 182 1.76 -8.57 42.58
C LYS A 182 1.39 -9.16 41.21
N TYR A 183 1.20 -10.48 41.17
CA TYR A 183 0.59 -11.17 40.04
C TYR A 183 -0.95 -11.04 40.06
N ILE A 184 -1.56 -11.04 38.88
CA ILE A 184 -3.01 -10.98 38.61
C ILE A 184 -3.43 -12.19 37.78
#